data_AF-A0AA40SCB4-F1
#
_entry.id   AF-A0AA40SCB4-F1
#
_cell.length_a   1.000
_cell.length_b   1.000
_cell.length_c   1.000
_cell.angle_alpha   90.00
_cell.angle_beta   90.00
_cell.angle_gamma   90.00
#
_symmetry.space_group_name_H-M   'P 1'
#
loop_
_entity.id
_entity.type
_entity.pdbx_description
1 polymer ?
#
loop_
_entity_poly.entity_id
_entity_poly.type
_entity_poly.pdbx_seq_one_letter_code
_entity_poly.pdbx_strand_id
1 'polypeptide(L)'
;MASSPPRPTHPGEAFGGTLRHAHWWQRPWVRYGALITLLALSGLVILALVREQTGTRGFLVGLGLAVLPVPLLLAAFRWLDRVEPGPWRNLLFSFAWGACAAALIAIVANSFATQWIATATADPAGADTLGATVIAPVVEESAKAAAVLLVFLFRRRDFTGILDGVVIAGVTATGFAFTENILYLGTAFGTDQLTGDSGMASVTAATFFVRIVMSPFAHPLFTVLTGIGFGIAALSTERQRIRRVLLPLGGLLLAMGMHALWNGSSTLGQYGFFAVYAAFMVPTFGLLTWLVVWTRQRELRTVRAELPAYAVAGWLTPAEPFALGSMRARRIARQYARRYGGRPAARAVAQYEAYATSLAFLRHRGRRGRAGTDFVTRERELLLELWHRRGAARPALEHAARVTAPAVPVVAAPWPVHGAQGYPPQGYPPSGHLPYGHPYPAYDTNTYRP
;
A
#
# COMPACT_ATOMS: atom_id res chain seq x y z
N MET A 1 15.53 32.32 59.28
CA MET A 1 16.89 31.85 59.58
C MET A 1 16.84 30.35 59.78
N ALA A 2 17.34 29.58 58.82
CA ALA A 2 17.63 28.15 58.97
C ALA A 2 18.70 27.82 57.92
N SER A 3 19.93 27.67 58.38
CA SER A 3 21.14 27.37 57.62
C SER A 3 21.18 25.89 57.23
N SER A 4 21.23 25.60 55.94
CA SER A 4 21.50 24.25 55.42
C SER A 4 23.02 24.01 55.26
N PRO A 5 23.50 22.76 55.48
CA PRO A 5 24.92 22.42 55.63
C PRO A 5 25.68 22.30 54.29
N PRO A 6 27.03 22.17 54.32
CA PRO A 6 27.91 22.45 53.18
C PRO A 6 27.92 21.33 52.13
N ARG A 7 28.17 21.72 50.87
CA ARG A 7 28.41 20.81 49.73
C ARG A 7 29.50 19.79 50.08
N PRO A 8 29.31 18.50 49.74
CA PRO A 8 30.44 17.59 49.62
C PRO A 8 31.20 17.91 48.31
N THR A 9 32.49 18.14 48.50
CA THR A 9 33.56 18.15 47.51
C THR A 9 33.59 16.86 46.69
N HIS A 10 33.89 16.99 45.39
CA HIS A 10 34.24 15.88 44.50
C HIS A 10 35.34 15.00 45.11
N PRO A 11 35.22 13.67 44.96
CA PRO A 11 36.38 12.84 44.72
C PRO A 11 36.19 11.95 43.48
N GLY A 12 37.22 11.92 42.64
CA GLY A 12 37.53 10.74 41.84
C GLY A 12 36.86 10.65 40.49
N GLU A 13 37.60 11.10 39.48
CA GLU A 13 37.57 10.48 38.15
C GLU A 13 37.67 8.96 38.27
N ALA A 14 36.54 8.27 38.12
CA ALA A 14 36.52 6.88 37.66
C ALA A 14 36.23 6.90 36.15
N PHE A 15 37.25 7.26 35.37
CA PHE A 15 37.30 6.89 33.96
C PHE A 15 37.29 5.36 33.87
N GLY A 16 36.19 4.80 33.39
CA GLY A 16 36.07 3.36 33.21
C GLY A 16 34.74 2.87 32.65
N GLY A 17 33.84 3.77 32.26
CA GLY A 17 32.75 3.39 31.36
C GLY A 17 33.36 3.19 29.97
N THR A 18 33.77 1.97 29.64
CA THR A 18 34.08 1.60 28.25
C THR A 18 32.89 2.04 27.40
N LEU A 19 33.05 3.15 26.66
CA LEU A 19 32.24 3.41 25.48
C LEU A 19 32.39 2.16 24.65
N ARG A 20 31.39 1.26 24.70
CA ARG A 20 31.30 0.10 23.82
C ARG A 20 31.42 0.69 22.43
N HIS A 21 32.62 0.62 21.85
CA HIS A 21 32.85 1.05 20.50
C HIS A 21 31.88 0.23 19.69
N ALA A 22 30.88 0.88 19.08
CA ALA A 22 29.96 0.19 18.20
C ALA A 22 30.84 -0.56 17.21
N HIS A 23 30.86 -1.89 17.31
CA HIS A 23 31.75 -2.71 16.51
C HIS A 23 31.58 -2.30 15.05
N TRP A 24 32.65 -2.28 14.27
CA TRP A 24 32.63 -1.70 12.92
C TRP A 24 31.49 -2.25 12.03
N TRP A 25 31.07 -3.51 12.23
CA TRP A 25 29.91 -4.15 11.58
C TRP A 25 28.52 -3.60 11.98
N GLN A 26 28.42 -2.84 13.06
CA GLN A 26 27.20 -2.17 13.49
C GLN A 26 26.97 -0.84 12.77
N ARG A 27 27.99 -0.33 12.05
CA ARG A 27 27.85 0.90 11.27
C ARG A 27 26.83 0.69 10.14
N PRO A 28 25.93 1.66 9.90
CA PRO A 28 24.85 1.51 8.92
C PRO A 28 25.37 1.24 7.51
N TRP A 29 26.48 1.87 7.11
CA TRP A 29 27.08 1.65 5.78
C TRP A 29 27.63 0.23 5.59
N VAL A 30 28.16 -0.42 6.63
CA VAL A 30 28.61 -1.82 6.54
C VAL A 30 27.42 -2.75 6.35
N ARG A 31 26.34 -2.53 7.09
CA ARG A 31 25.11 -3.35 6.99
C ARG A 31 24.45 -3.22 5.61
N TYR A 32 24.31 -1.98 5.11
CA TYR A 32 23.75 -1.75 3.77
C TYR A 32 24.70 -2.26 2.68
N GLY A 33 26.01 -2.06 2.82
CA GLY A 33 27.01 -2.58 1.90
C GLY A 33 26.96 -4.09 1.80
N ALA A 34 27.02 -4.80 2.93
CA ALA A 34 26.93 -6.26 2.98
C ALA A 34 25.63 -6.78 2.35
N LEU A 35 24.49 -6.16 2.63
CA LEU A 35 23.21 -6.56 2.04
C LEU A 35 23.16 -6.33 0.52
N ILE A 36 23.66 -5.19 0.04
CA ILE A 36 23.72 -4.88 -1.39
C ILE A 36 24.66 -5.86 -2.09
N THR A 37 25.84 -6.13 -1.52
CA THR A 37 26.79 -7.09 -2.07
C THR A 37 26.18 -8.49 -2.11
N LEU A 38 25.50 -8.93 -1.04
CA LEU A 38 24.81 -10.21 -1.01
C LEU A 38 23.78 -10.31 -2.13
N LEU A 39 22.87 -9.33 -2.25
CA LEU A 39 21.83 -9.33 -3.29
C LEU A 39 22.42 -9.25 -4.70
N ALA A 40 23.48 -8.47 -4.90
CA ALA A 40 24.16 -8.36 -6.19
C ALA A 40 24.84 -9.67 -6.58
N LEU A 41 25.55 -10.32 -5.65
CA LEU A 41 26.15 -11.63 -5.89
C LEU A 41 25.09 -12.70 -6.15
N SER A 42 24.02 -12.75 -5.34
CA SER A 42 22.89 -13.65 -5.59
C SER A 42 22.26 -13.40 -6.97
N GLY A 43 22.12 -12.13 -7.37
CA GLY A 43 21.63 -11.72 -8.67
C GLY A 43 22.52 -12.18 -9.82
N LEU A 44 23.83 -12.04 -9.70
CA LEU A 44 24.79 -12.51 -10.70
C LEU A 44 24.74 -14.04 -10.83
N VAL A 45 24.74 -14.75 -9.70
CA VAL A 45 24.69 -16.22 -9.68
C VAL A 45 23.38 -16.71 -10.30
N ILE A 46 22.23 -16.15 -9.92
CA ILE A 46 20.95 -16.62 -10.45
C ILE A 46 20.82 -16.36 -11.94
N LEU A 47 21.28 -15.20 -12.43
CA LEU A 47 21.27 -14.90 -13.86
C LEU A 47 22.23 -15.83 -14.64
N ALA A 48 23.38 -16.18 -14.06
CA ALA A 48 24.30 -17.14 -14.66
C ALA A 48 23.68 -18.54 -14.75
N LEU A 49 23.06 -19.02 -13.67
CA LEU A 49 22.37 -20.32 -13.64
C LEU A 49 21.21 -20.39 -14.63
N VAL A 50 20.37 -19.35 -14.68
CA VAL A 50 19.25 -19.31 -15.64
C VAL A 50 19.78 -19.28 -17.07
N ARG A 51 20.82 -18.48 -17.34
CA ARG A 51 21.46 -18.44 -18.67
C ARG A 51 22.03 -19.80 -19.08
N GLU A 52 22.64 -20.52 -18.14
CA GLU A 52 23.18 -21.86 -18.38
C GLU A 52 22.07 -22.85 -18.74
N GLN A 53 20.94 -22.81 -18.02
CA GLN A 53 19.79 -23.70 -18.25
C GLN A 53 19.03 -23.39 -19.55
N THR A 54 18.82 -22.11 -19.89
CA THR A 54 18.00 -21.71 -21.05
C THR A 54 18.81 -21.45 -22.32
N GLY A 55 20.14 -21.43 -22.22
CA GLY A 55 21.02 -20.87 -23.24
C GLY A 55 20.89 -19.34 -23.37
N THR A 56 21.78 -18.71 -24.15
CA THR A 56 21.84 -17.24 -24.24
C THR A 56 20.62 -16.64 -24.96
N ARG A 57 20.12 -17.27 -26.03
CA ARG A 57 18.93 -16.77 -26.74
C ARG A 57 17.65 -16.94 -25.91
N GLY A 58 17.45 -18.12 -25.33
CA GLY A 58 16.32 -18.38 -24.43
C GLY A 58 16.32 -17.41 -23.24
N PHE A 59 17.48 -17.17 -22.63
CA PHE A 59 17.62 -16.20 -21.55
C PHE A 59 17.16 -14.79 -21.95
N LEU A 60 17.58 -14.29 -23.12
CA LEU A 60 17.22 -12.95 -23.57
C LEU A 60 15.72 -12.83 -23.90
N VAL A 61 15.14 -13.85 -24.53
CA VAL A 61 13.69 -13.90 -24.82
C VAL A 61 12.89 -13.97 -23.52
N GLY A 62 13.27 -14.89 -22.63
CA GLY A 62 12.65 -15.04 -21.32
C GLY A 62 12.72 -13.75 -20.50
N LEU A 63 13.89 -13.08 -20.49
CA LEU A 63 14.08 -11.80 -19.85
C LEU A 63 13.15 -10.72 -20.42
N GLY A 64 13.10 -10.57 -21.74
CA GLY A 64 12.25 -9.58 -22.41
C GLY A 64 10.76 -9.77 -22.07
N LEU A 65 10.28 -11.01 -22.12
CA LEU A 65 8.88 -11.34 -21.82
C LEU A 65 8.54 -11.24 -20.33
N ALA A 66 9.45 -11.66 -19.45
CA ALA A 66 9.25 -11.64 -17.99
C ALA A 66 9.18 -10.21 -17.41
N VAL A 67 9.75 -9.21 -18.09
CA VAL A 67 9.65 -7.80 -17.68
C VAL A 67 8.22 -7.26 -17.81
N LEU A 68 7.44 -7.73 -18.78
CA LEU A 68 6.13 -7.16 -19.12
C LEU A 68 5.14 -7.03 -17.94
N PRO A 69 4.92 -8.05 -17.09
CA PRO A 69 3.99 -7.93 -15.96
C PRO A 69 4.55 -7.07 -14.81
N VAL A 70 5.87 -6.88 -14.69
CA VAL A 70 6.48 -6.25 -13.51
C VAL A 70 5.97 -4.81 -13.29
N PRO A 71 5.97 -3.90 -14.27
CA PRO A 71 5.42 -2.55 -14.08
C PRO A 71 3.95 -2.55 -13.65
N LEU A 72 3.13 -3.45 -14.20
CA LEU A 72 1.71 -3.58 -13.87
C LEU A 72 1.52 -4.02 -12.41
N LEU A 73 2.24 -5.06 -11.99
CA LEU A 73 2.17 -5.60 -10.62
C LEU A 73 2.69 -4.59 -9.61
N LEU A 74 3.84 -3.96 -9.87
CA LEU A 74 4.38 -2.90 -9.02
C LEU A 74 3.42 -1.71 -8.96
N ALA A 75 2.78 -1.32 -10.07
CA ALA A 75 1.78 -0.25 -10.06
C ALA A 75 0.54 -0.63 -9.24
N ALA A 76 0.10 -1.89 -9.27
CA ALA A 76 -1.02 -2.39 -8.48
C ALA A 76 -0.71 -2.34 -6.98
N PHE A 77 0.42 -2.90 -6.53
CA PHE A 77 0.84 -2.82 -5.13
C PHE A 77 1.12 -1.38 -4.69
N ARG A 78 1.68 -0.56 -5.57
CA ARG A 78 1.89 0.86 -5.24
C ARG A 78 0.61 1.68 -5.24
N TRP A 79 -0.44 1.23 -5.94
CA TRP A 79 -1.77 1.81 -5.87
C TRP A 79 -2.46 1.48 -4.54
N LEU A 80 -2.26 0.25 -4.05
CA LEU A 80 -2.71 -0.18 -2.72
C LEU A 80 -2.08 0.69 -1.62
N ASP A 81 -0.76 0.85 -1.65
CA ASP A 81 0.05 1.63 -0.70
C ASP A 81 -0.19 3.16 -0.72
N ARG A 82 -1.11 3.71 -1.53
CA ARG A 82 -1.21 5.18 -1.72
C ARG A 82 -1.75 5.96 -0.52
N VAL A 83 -2.38 5.29 0.45
CA VAL A 83 -3.00 5.97 1.61
C VAL A 83 -1.93 6.46 2.58
N GLU A 84 -0.92 5.62 2.83
CA GLU A 84 0.24 5.91 3.68
C GLU A 84 1.49 5.28 3.03
N PRO A 85 2.07 5.91 1.99
CA PRO A 85 3.08 5.27 1.16
C PRO A 85 4.34 4.95 1.97
N GLY A 86 4.65 3.66 2.06
CA GLY A 86 5.88 3.18 2.66
C GLY A 86 7.16 3.68 1.95
N PRO A 87 8.31 3.63 2.63
CA PRO A 87 9.57 4.08 2.06
C PRO A 87 9.94 3.22 0.85
N TRP A 88 10.27 3.87 -0.27
CA TRP A 88 10.60 3.21 -1.53
C TRP A 88 11.74 2.20 -1.42
N ARG A 89 12.65 2.41 -0.45
CA ARG A 89 13.79 1.52 -0.18
C ARG A 89 13.33 0.13 0.25
N ASN A 90 12.24 0.02 1.00
CA ASN A 90 11.70 -1.28 1.41
C ASN A 90 11.11 -2.03 0.20
N LEU A 91 10.49 -1.31 -0.74
CA LEU A 91 9.98 -1.92 -1.98
C LEU A 91 11.11 -2.39 -2.89
N LEU A 92 12.17 -1.58 -3.04
CA LEU A 92 13.36 -1.99 -3.79
C LEU A 92 13.99 -3.24 -3.17
N PHE A 93 14.16 -3.23 -1.84
CA PHE A 93 14.68 -4.37 -1.11
C PHE A 93 13.82 -5.62 -1.32
N SER A 94 12.49 -5.51 -1.17
CA SER A 94 11.55 -6.62 -1.36
C SER A 94 11.65 -7.20 -2.76
N PHE A 95 11.60 -6.35 -3.79
CA PHE A 95 11.71 -6.81 -5.18
C PHE A 95 13.06 -7.48 -5.43
N ALA A 96 14.16 -6.85 -5.02
CA ALA A 96 15.51 -7.38 -5.21
C ALA A 96 15.74 -8.68 -4.44
N TRP A 97 15.23 -8.79 -3.22
CA TRP A 97 15.24 -10.03 -2.45
C TRP A 97 14.50 -11.14 -3.17
N GLY A 98 13.28 -10.86 -3.65
CA GLY A 98 12.48 -11.82 -4.42
C GLY A 98 13.22 -12.30 -5.67
N ALA A 99 13.70 -11.36 -6.48
CA ALA A 99 14.33 -11.65 -7.78
C ALA A 99 15.70 -12.32 -7.66
N CYS A 100 16.45 -12.04 -6.58
CA CYS A 100 17.82 -12.50 -6.45
C CYS A 100 17.94 -13.60 -5.39
N ALA A 101 17.74 -13.26 -4.11
CA ALA A 101 17.98 -14.17 -3.00
C ALA A 101 16.94 -15.30 -2.95
N ALA A 102 15.64 -14.98 -3.02
CA ALA A 102 14.59 -15.98 -2.91
C ALA A 102 14.58 -16.93 -4.12
N ALA A 103 14.73 -16.39 -5.33
CA ALA A 103 14.86 -17.20 -6.55
C ALA A 103 16.10 -18.11 -6.51
N LEU A 104 17.26 -17.61 -6.04
CA LEU A 104 18.45 -18.44 -5.89
C LEU A 104 18.28 -19.54 -4.85
N ILE A 105 17.71 -19.22 -3.68
CA ILE A 105 17.41 -20.22 -2.65
C ILE A 105 16.49 -21.30 -3.21
N ALA A 106 15.44 -20.90 -3.95
CA ALA A 106 14.51 -21.83 -4.57
C ALA A 106 15.16 -22.74 -5.59
N ILE A 107 15.93 -22.20 -6.55
CA ILE A 107 16.61 -23.02 -7.56
C ILE A 107 17.56 -24.00 -6.89
N VAL A 108 18.42 -23.56 -5.97
CA VAL A 108 19.39 -24.43 -5.31
C VAL A 108 18.70 -25.52 -4.48
N ALA A 109 17.70 -25.15 -3.68
CA ALA A 109 17.00 -26.11 -2.83
C ALA A 109 16.13 -27.08 -3.64
N ASN A 110 15.47 -26.62 -4.71
CA ASN A 110 14.69 -27.47 -5.60
C ASN A 110 15.62 -28.46 -6.33
N SER A 111 16.77 -28.02 -6.86
CA SER A 111 17.75 -28.90 -7.48
C SER A 111 18.30 -29.95 -6.50
N PHE A 112 18.61 -29.54 -5.26
CA PHE A 112 19.05 -30.47 -4.22
C PHE A 112 17.94 -31.48 -3.86
N ALA A 113 16.70 -31.02 -3.73
CA ALA A 113 15.56 -31.90 -3.46
C ALA A 113 15.36 -32.92 -4.58
N THR A 114 15.34 -32.50 -5.84
CA THR A 114 15.23 -33.42 -6.98
C THR A 114 16.36 -34.46 -6.98
N GLN A 115 17.61 -34.04 -6.76
CA GLN A 115 18.74 -34.96 -6.69
C GLN A 115 18.62 -35.96 -5.53
N TRP A 116 18.24 -35.47 -4.35
CA TRP A 116 18.07 -36.31 -3.16
C TRP A 116 16.97 -37.35 -3.37
N ILE A 117 15.81 -36.94 -3.90
CA ILE A 117 14.69 -37.87 -4.12
C ILE A 117 15.04 -38.89 -5.21
N ALA A 118 15.70 -38.47 -6.30
CA ALA A 118 16.17 -39.36 -7.37
C ALA A 118 17.14 -40.44 -6.84
N THR A 119 17.94 -40.13 -5.82
CA THR A 119 18.83 -41.10 -5.17
C THR A 119 18.18 -41.94 -4.07
N ALA A 120 17.07 -41.47 -3.48
CA ALA A 120 16.45 -42.07 -2.31
C ALA A 120 15.19 -42.90 -2.60
N THR A 121 14.61 -42.81 -3.80
CA THR A 121 13.36 -43.49 -4.15
C THR A 121 13.48 -44.34 -5.42
N ALA A 122 12.74 -45.45 -5.44
CA ALA A 122 12.66 -46.36 -6.59
C ALA A 122 11.65 -45.91 -7.67
N ASP A 123 10.91 -44.81 -7.43
CA ASP A 123 9.92 -44.23 -8.37
C ASP A 123 10.25 -42.76 -8.67
N PRO A 124 11.00 -42.49 -9.76
CA PRO A 124 11.36 -41.14 -10.19
C PRO A 124 10.17 -40.24 -10.56
N ALA A 125 9.03 -40.81 -10.98
CA ALA A 125 7.88 -40.01 -11.42
C ALA A 125 7.05 -39.48 -10.23
N GLY A 126 6.83 -40.32 -9.21
CA GLY A 126 6.22 -39.89 -7.95
C GLY A 126 7.07 -38.88 -7.20
N ALA A 127 8.40 -39.02 -7.28
CA ALA A 127 9.40 -38.13 -6.73
C ALA A 127 9.32 -36.69 -7.28
N ASP A 128 9.30 -36.54 -8.60
CA ASP A 128 9.21 -35.23 -9.26
C ASP A 128 7.90 -34.52 -8.93
N THR A 129 6.81 -35.27 -8.85
CA THR A 129 5.50 -34.74 -8.48
C THR A 129 5.49 -34.21 -7.04
N LEU A 130 6.02 -34.97 -6.07
CA LEU A 130 6.12 -34.51 -4.67
C LEU A 130 7.07 -33.30 -4.53
N GLY A 131 8.17 -33.30 -5.27
CA GLY A 131 9.10 -32.18 -5.34
C GLY A 131 8.43 -30.88 -5.79
N ALA A 132 7.73 -30.93 -6.92
CA ALA A 132 7.08 -29.76 -7.52
C ALA A 132 5.83 -29.30 -6.75
N THR A 133 5.07 -30.22 -6.15
CA THR A 133 3.79 -29.91 -5.50
C THR A 133 3.90 -29.57 -4.02
N VAL A 134 4.92 -30.05 -3.31
CA VAL A 134 5.05 -29.82 -1.86
C VAL A 134 6.35 -29.10 -1.53
N ILE A 135 7.49 -29.62 -1.97
CA ILE A 135 8.80 -29.11 -1.54
C ILE A 135 9.04 -27.71 -2.12
N ALA A 136 8.81 -27.52 -3.42
CA ALA A 136 8.99 -26.23 -4.06
C ALA A 136 8.14 -25.12 -3.41
N PRO A 137 6.81 -25.27 -3.21
CA PRO A 137 6.01 -24.30 -2.47
C PRO A 137 6.53 -23.97 -1.07
N VAL A 138 6.98 -24.96 -0.31
CA VAL A 138 7.53 -24.77 1.05
C VAL A 138 8.80 -23.93 1.01
N VAL A 139 9.75 -24.29 0.15
CA VAL A 139 11.03 -23.59 0.00
C VAL A 139 10.78 -22.17 -0.48
N GLU A 140 10.00 -22.01 -1.54
CA GLU A 140 9.81 -20.73 -2.21
C GLU A 140 9.05 -19.73 -1.34
N GLU A 141 7.94 -20.15 -0.72
CA GLU A 141 7.18 -19.25 0.15
C GLU A 141 7.97 -18.91 1.42
N SER A 142 8.79 -19.83 1.95
CA SER A 142 9.71 -19.52 3.06
C SER A 142 10.77 -18.50 2.67
N ALA A 143 11.39 -18.67 1.50
CA ALA A 143 12.41 -17.77 0.99
C ALA A 143 11.86 -16.35 0.73
N LYS A 144 10.62 -16.25 0.21
CA LYS A 144 9.91 -14.96 0.07
C LYS A 144 9.52 -14.37 1.43
N ALA A 145 9.04 -15.20 2.36
CA ALA A 145 8.66 -14.78 3.71
C ALA A 145 9.83 -14.18 4.49
N ALA A 146 11.06 -14.64 4.24
CA ALA A 146 12.26 -14.06 4.84
C ALA A 146 12.38 -12.55 4.56
N ALA A 147 12.03 -12.08 3.36
CA ALA A 147 12.04 -10.64 3.06
C ALA A 147 11.05 -9.88 3.95
N VAL A 148 9.83 -10.39 4.08
CA VAL A 148 8.77 -9.82 4.92
C VAL A 148 9.20 -9.78 6.37
N LEU A 149 9.79 -10.89 6.87
CA LEU A 149 10.34 -11.00 8.21
C LEU A 149 11.46 -9.99 8.45
N LEU A 150 12.39 -9.83 7.52
CA LEU A 150 13.51 -8.88 7.65
C LEU A 150 13.00 -7.43 7.73
N VAL A 151 12.03 -7.05 6.89
CA VAL A 151 11.39 -5.72 7.00
C VAL A 151 10.64 -5.61 8.32
N PHE A 152 9.89 -6.64 8.71
CA PHE A 152 9.15 -6.65 9.97
C PHE A 152 10.08 -6.54 11.19
N LEU A 153 11.28 -7.11 11.19
CA LEU A 153 12.21 -7.04 12.33
C LEU A 153 13.02 -5.74 12.35
N PHE A 154 13.61 -5.36 11.21
CA PHE A 154 14.58 -4.25 11.15
C PHE A 154 13.95 -2.90 10.76
N ARG A 155 12.73 -2.90 10.23
CA ARG A 155 11.98 -1.72 9.80
C ARG A 155 10.59 -1.65 10.44
N ARG A 156 10.47 -2.10 11.70
CA ARG A 156 9.21 -2.08 12.49
C ARG A 156 8.42 -0.77 12.39
N ARG A 157 9.11 0.38 12.32
CA ARG A 157 8.48 1.71 12.23
C ARG A 157 7.74 1.94 10.91
N ASP A 158 8.17 1.26 9.85
CA ASP A 158 7.62 1.35 8.50
C ASP A 158 6.60 0.23 8.24
N PHE A 159 6.31 -0.62 9.24
CA PHE A 159 5.43 -1.78 9.14
C PHE A 159 4.33 -1.65 10.21
N THR A 160 3.27 -0.94 9.85
CA THR A 160 2.25 -0.42 10.76
C THR A 160 0.91 -1.12 10.64
N GLY A 161 0.65 -1.82 9.53
CA GLY A 161 -0.63 -2.50 9.32
C GLY A 161 -0.62 -3.64 8.30
N ILE A 162 -1.83 -4.12 8.02
CA ILE A 162 -2.08 -5.24 7.08
C ILE A 162 -1.66 -4.86 5.66
N LEU A 163 -1.95 -3.63 5.25
CA LEU A 163 -1.64 -3.13 3.91
C LEU A 163 -0.13 -3.12 3.64
N ASP A 164 0.68 -2.71 4.62
CA ASP A 164 2.15 -2.74 4.53
C ASP A 164 2.66 -4.17 4.28
N GLY A 165 2.12 -5.13 5.04
CA GLY A 165 2.42 -6.55 4.87
C GLY A 165 2.06 -7.07 3.48
N VAL A 166 0.86 -6.75 2.99
CA VAL A 166 0.40 -7.12 1.63
C VAL A 166 1.32 -6.54 0.56
N VAL A 167 1.70 -5.27 0.68
CA VAL A 167 2.54 -4.59 -0.32
C VAL A 167 3.96 -5.17 -0.33
N ILE A 168 4.58 -5.35 0.84
CA ILE A 168 5.93 -5.92 0.96
C ILE A 168 5.97 -7.35 0.46
N ALA A 169 4.99 -8.18 0.84
CA ALA A 169 4.88 -9.56 0.38
C ALA A 169 4.62 -9.65 -1.14
N GLY A 170 3.67 -8.87 -1.65
CA GLY A 170 3.30 -8.86 -3.07
C GLY A 170 4.44 -8.40 -3.98
N VAL A 171 5.20 -7.37 -3.56
CA VAL A 171 6.39 -6.90 -4.30
C VAL A 171 7.52 -7.92 -4.24
N THR A 172 7.71 -8.60 -3.10
CA THR A 172 8.69 -9.69 -2.98
C THR A 172 8.34 -10.84 -3.93
N ALA A 173 7.08 -11.26 -3.93
CA ALA A 173 6.60 -12.31 -4.82
C ALA A 173 6.66 -11.93 -6.30
N THR A 174 6.44 -10.65 -6.63
CA THR A 174 6.62 -10.14 -8.00
C THR A 174 8.08 -10.22 -8.44
N GLY A 175 9.03 -9.90 -7.57
CA GLY A 175 10.46 -10.09 -7.84
C GLY A 175 10.81 -11.56 -8.07
N PHE A 176 10.29 -12.46 -7.24
CA PHE A 176 10.49 -13.90 -7.42
C PHE A 176 9.92 -14.40 -8.76
N ALA A 177 8.65 -14.07 -9.02
CA ALA A 177 7.96 -14.45 -10.25
C ALA A 177 8.67 -13.90 -11.50
N PHE A 178 9.32 -12.73 -11.40
CA PHE A 178 10.13 -12.20 -12.50
C PHE A 178 11.24 -13.16 -12.89
N THR A 179 12.12 -13.55 -11.97
CA THR A 179 13.24 -14.47 -12.26
C THR A 179 12.75 -15.85 -12.67
N GLU A 180 11.70 -16.34 -12.03
CA GLU A 180 11.10 -17.62 -12.39
C GLU A 180 10.51 -17.59 -13.82
N ASN A 181 9.83 -16.52 -14.20
CA ASN A 181 9.32 -16.36 -15.56
C ASN A 181 10.44 -16.33 -16.61
N ILE A 182 11.62 -15.78 -16.30
CA ILE A 182 12.77 -15.85 -17.21
C ILE A 182 13.13 -17.30 -17.49
N LEU A 183 13.22 -18.11 -16.44
CA LEU A 183 13.56 -19.52 -16.57
C LEU A 183 12.51 -20.28 -17.39
N TYR A 184 11.23 -20.20 -17.01
CA TYR A 184 10.18 -20.94 -17.72
C TYR A 184 10.04 -20.53 -19.18
N LEU A 185 10.04 -19.23 -19.47
CA LEU A 185 9.90 -18.72 -20.85
C LEU A 185 11.16 -18.99 -21.68
N GLY A 186 12.34 -18.91 -21.08
CA GLY A 186 13.59 -19.23 -21.75
C GLY A 186 13.72 -20.72 -22.08
N THR A 187 13.33 -21.59 -21.16
CA THR A 187 13.27 -23.04 -21.39
C THR A 187 12.23 -23.39 -22.46
N ALA A 188 11.03 -22.81 -22.40
CA ALA A 188 10.00 -23.00 -23.41
C ALA A 188 10.47 -22.59 -24.81
N PHE A 189 11.20 -21.47 -24.91
CA PHE A 189 11.81 -21.03 -26.17
C PHE A 189 12.88 -21.99 -26.66
N GLY A 190 13.69 -22.55 -25.76
CA GLY A 190 14.65 -23.61 -26.10
C GLY A 190 13.95 -24.83 -26.70
N THR A 191 12.84 -25.26 -26.11
CA THR A 191 12.02 -26.37 -26.62
C THR A 191 11.49 -26.08 -28.01
N ASP A 192 10.92 -24.90 -28.25
CA ASP A 192 10.40 -24.51 -29.56
C ASP A 192 11.48 -24.52 -30.64
N GLN A 193 12.71 -24.14 -30.31
CA GLN A 193 13.84 -24.20 -31.25
C GLN A 193 14.26 -25.62 -31.60
N LEU A 194 14.03 -26.58 -30.70
CA LEU A 194 14.33 -27.99 -30.93
C LEU A 194 13.22 -28.69 -31.72
N THR A 195 11.96 -28.34 -31.46
CA THR A 195 10.80 -28.95 -32.14
C THR A 195 10.45 -28.28 -33.48
N GLY A 196 10.93 -27.05 -33.71
CA GLY A 196 10.60 -26.24 -34.89
C GLY A 196 9.23 -25.55 -34.78
N ASP A 197 8.59 -25.61 -33.62
CA ASP A 197 7.31 -24.96 -33.39
C ASP A 197 7.46 -23.43 -33.32
N SER A 198 6.48 -22.70 -33.86
CA SER A 198 6.50 -21.24 -33.84
C SER A 198 5.11 -20.62 -33.78
N GLY A 199 5.05 -19.34 -33.46
CA GLY A 199 3.79 -18.59 -33.38
C GLY A 199 2.90 -19.03 -32.21
N MET A 200 1.58 -19.01 -32.41
CA MET A 200 0.60 -19.28 -31.37
C MET A 200 0.54 -20.75 -30.93
N ALA A 201 1.09 -21.66 -31.72
CA ALA A 201 1.19 -23.09 -31.39
C ALA A 201 2.41 -23.42 -30.52
N SER A 202 3.34 -22.46 -30.33
CA SER A 202 4.58 -22.67 -29.59
C SER A 202 4.37 -22.85 -28.09
N VAL A 203 5.25 -23.63 -27.45
CA VAL A 203 5.30 -23.81 -26.00
C VAL A 203 5.58 -22.49 -25.31
N THR A 204 6.38 -21.61 -25.91
CA THR A 204 6.62 -20.25 -25.40
C THR A 204 5.33 -19.43 -25.34
N ALA A 205 4.51 -19.45 -26.40
CA ALA A 205 3.25 -18.70 -26.42
C ALA A 205 2.26 -19.23 -25.38
N ALA A 206 2.14 -20.56 -25.24
CA ALA A 206 1.31 -21.19 -24.21
C ALA A 206 1.79 -20.83 -22.80
N THR A 207 3.11 -20.94 -22.54
CA THR A 207 3.73 -20.60 -21.25
C THR A 207 3.54 -19.12 -20.92
N PHE A 208 3.72 -18.24 -21.91
CA PHE A 208 3.47 -16.80 -21.78
C PHE A 208 2.02 -16.52 -21.40
N PHE A 209 1.06 -17.11 -22.11
CA PHE A 209 -0.36 -16.90 -21.83
C PHE A 209 -0.73 -17.35 -20.42
N VAL A 210 -0.32 -18.56 -20.02
CA VAL A 210 -0.61 -19.10 -18.69
C VAL A 210 0.02 -18.24 -17.60
N ARG A 211 1.32 -17.92 -17.71
CA ARG A 211 2.08 -17.27 -16.63
C ARG A 211 1.90 -15.76 -16.56
N ILE A 212 1.82 -15.10 -17.72
CA ILE A 212 1.82 -13.63 -17.82
C ILE A 212 0.41 -13.06 -17.96
N VAL A 213 -0.49 -13.75 -18.67
CA VAL A 213 -1.85 -13.25 -18.93
C VAL A 213 -2.84 -13.80 -17.90
N MET A 214 -2.90 -15.12 -17.74
CA MET A 214 -3.86 -15.75 -16.83
C MET A 214 -3.44 -15.62 -15.37
N SER A 215 -2.16 -15.89 -15.05
CA SER A 215 -1.69 -16.01 -13.67
C SER A 215 -0.64 -14.99 -13.21
N PRO A 216 -0.63 -13.71 -13.66
CA PRO A 216 0.40 -12.75 -13.25
C PRO A 216 0.41 -12.47 -11.75
N PHE A 217 -0.72 -12.72 -11.08
CA PHE A 217 -0.88 -12.54 -9.64
C PHE A 217 -0.74 -13.85 -8.84
N ALA A 218 -0.35 -15.00 -9.42
CA ALA A 218 -0.21 -16.27 -8.69
C ALA A 218 0.69 -16.16 -7.46
N HIS A 219 2.00 -15.96 -7.64
CA HIS A 219 2.90 -15.81 -6.48
C HIS A 219 2.49 -14.67 -5.56
N PRO A 220 2.12 -13.46 -6.05
CA PRO A 220 1.63 -12.43 -5.16
C PRO A 220 0.42 -12.86 -4.33
N LEU A 221 -0.54 -13.60 -4.88
CA LEU A 221 -1.74 -14.07 -4.16
C LEU A 221 -1.39 -15.03 -3.01
N PHE A 222 -0.38 -15.87 -3.19
CA PHE A 222 0.07 -16.80 -2.14
C PHE A 222 0.82 -16.03 -1.05
N THR A 223 1.88 -15.32 -1.44
CA THR A 223 2.78 -14.69 -0.46
C THR A 223 2.10 -13.57 0.32
N VAL A 224 1.09 -12.88 -0.23
CA VAL A 224 0.35 -11.84 0.53
C VAL A 224 -0.35 -12.39 1.76
N LEU A 225 -0.65 -13.68 1.85
CA LEU A 225 -1.20 -14.30 3.07
C LEU A 225 -0.19 -14.27 4.21
N THR A 226 1.08 -14.55 3.91
CA THR A 226 2.20 -14.33 4.84
C THR A 226 2.27 -12.85 5.23
N GLY A 227 2.15 -11.95 4.25
CA GLY A 227 2.10 -10.51 4.46
C GLY A 227 0.98 -10.08 5.42
N ILE A 228 -0.23 -10.61 5.26
CA ILE A 228 -1.39 -10.36 6.14
C ILE A 228 -1.09 -10.86 7.55
N GLY A 229 -0.50 -12.06 7.69
CA GLY A 229 -0.08 -12.61 8.99
C GLY A 229 0.87 -11.67 9.75
N PHE A 230 1.91 -11.18 9.08
CA PHE A 230 2.80 -10.15 9.65
C PHE A 230 2.09 -8.82 9.91
N GLY A 231 1.19 -8.42 9.02
CA GLY A 231 0.34 -7.25 9.15
C GLY A 231 -0.47 -7.23 10.44
N ILE A 232 -1.15 -8.33 10.75
CA ILE A 232 -1.93 -8.46 11.98
C ILE A 232 -1.00 -8.57 13.20
N ALA A 233 0.16 -9.21 13.06
CA ALA A 233 1.18 -9.25 14.12
C ALA A 233 1.73 -7.86 14.48
N ALA A 234 1.82 -6.94 13.51
CA ALA A 234 2.20 -5.55 13.73
C ALA A 234 1.16 -4.79 14.56
N LEU A 235 -0.13 -5.06 14.33
CA LEU A 235 -1.26 -4.48 15.06
C LEU A 235 -1.48 -5.09 16.45
N SER A 236 -0.86 -6.22 16.75
CA SER A 236 -1.05 -6.94 18.01
C SER A 236 -0.27 -6.30 19.16
N THR A 237 -0.90 -6.18 20.33
CA THR A 237 -0.29 -5.58 21.53
C THR A 237 0.78 -6.50 22.14
N GLU A 238 1.64 -5.94 23.01
CA GLU A 238 2.73 -6.71 23.65
C GLU A 238 2.25 -7.90 24.48
N ARG A 239 1.03 -7.85 25.01
CA ARG A 239 0.39 -8.96 25.74
C ARG A 239 -0.04 -10.11 24.84
N GLN A 240 -0.04 -9.93 23.52
CA GLN A 240 -0.50 -10.92 22.54
C GLN A 240 0.66 -11.61 21.81
N ARG A 241 1.72 -12.00 22.55
CA ARG A 241 2.94 -12.59 21.97
C ARG A 241 2.65 -13.83 21.10
N ILE A 242 1.73 -14.69 21.54
CA ILE A 242 1.33 -15.88 20.79
C ILE A 242 0.78 -15.50 19.41
N ARG A 243 -0.13 -14.51 19.35
CA ARG A 243 -0.69 -14.03 18.08
C ARG A 243 0.38 -13.46 17.14
N ARG A 244 1.40 -12.80 17.69
CA ARG A 244 2.52 -12.24 16.90
C ARG A 244 3.39 -13.29 16.22
N VAL A 245 3.37 -14.54 16.69
CA VAL A 245 4.13 -15.66 16.10
C VAL A 245 3.22 -16.56 15.28
N LEU A 246 2.05 -16.92 15.80
CA LEU A 246 1.14 -17.84 15.12
C LEU A 246 0.51 -17.24 13.86
N LEU A 247 0.24 -15.93 13.81
CA LEU A 247 -0.39 -15.32 12.64
C LEU A 247 0.53 -15.26 11.42
N PRO A 248 1.80 -14.84 11.53
CA PRO A 248 2.75 -14.96 10.43
C PRO A 248 2.95 -16.41 9.97
N LEU A 249 3.05 -17.36 10.91
CA LEU A 249 3.21 -18.78 10.58
C LEU A 249 1.96 -19.35 9.88
N GLY A 250 0.76 -19.02 10.36
CA GLY A 250 -0.48 -19.42 9.72
C GLY A 250 -0.63 -18.83 8.31
N GLY A 251 -0.22 -17.57 8.13
CA GLY A 251 -0.17 -16.94 6.80
C GLY A 251 0.81 -17.64 5.86
N LEU A 252 1.98 -18.06 6.37
CA LEU A 252 2.97 -18.82 5.62
C LEU A 252 2.47 -20.21 5.23
N LEU A 253 1.90 -20.96 6.17
CA LEU A 253 1.33 -22.28 5.91
C LEU A 253 0.20 -22.21 4.88
N LEU A 254 -0.64 -21.19 4.96
CA LEU A 254 -1.69 -20.97 3.97
C LEU A 254 -1.10 -20.63 2.59
N ALA A 255 -0.07 -19.78 2.54
CA ALA A 255 0.63 -19.47 1.29
C ALA A 255 1.21 -20.74 0.65
N MET A 256 1.89 -21.58 1.43
CA MET A 256 2.43 -22.87 1.00
C MET A 256 1.33 -23.79 0.48
N GLY A 257 0.22 -23.93 1.21
CA GLY A 257 -0.89 -24.79 0.80
C GLY A 257 -1.59 -24.32 -0.48
N MET A 258 -1.81 -23.01 -0.62
CA MET A 258 -2.39 -22.44 -1.85
C MET A 258 -1.46 -22.64 -3.05
N HIS A 259 -0.16 -22.45 -2.85
CA HIS A 259 0.83 -22.63 -3.90
C HIS A 259 0.97 -24.12 -4.28
N ALA A 260 0.96 -25.01 -3.30
CA ALA A 260 0.92 -26.46 -3.52
C ALA A 260 -0.31 -26.89 -4.33
N LEU A 261 -1.49 -26.36 -4.00
CA LEU A 261 -2.72 -26.63 -4.75
C LEU A 261 -2.63 -26.12 -6.20
N TRP A 262 -2.00 -24.95 -6.41
CA TRP A 262 -1.76 -24.41 -7.74
C TRP A 262 -0.81 -25.29 -8.55
N ASN A 263 0.34 -25.70 -7.98
CA ASN A 263 1.29 -26.57 -8.67
C ASN A 263 0.69 -27.96 -8.96
N GLY A 264 -0.02 -28.53 -7.99
CA GLY A 264 -0.72 -29.81 -8.13
C GLY A 264 -1.86 -29.76 -9.15
N SER A 265 -2.37 -28.59 -9.52
CA SER A 265 -3.44 -28.49 -10.53
C SER A 265 -3.03 -29.05 -11.90
N SER A 266 -1.72 -29.00 -12.21
CA SER A 266 -1.15 -29.56 -13.44
C SER A 266 -1.25 -31.09 -13.52
N THR A 267 -1.41 -31.77 -12.39
CA THR A 267 -1.51 -33.24 -12.32
C THR A 267 -2.95 -33.75 -12.27
N LEU A 268 -3.95 -32.85 -12.24
CA LEU A 268 -5.38 -33.20 -12.14
C LEU A 268 -6.04 -33.45 -13.51
N GLY A 269 -5.26 -33.94 -14.48
CA GLY A 269 -5.70 -34.20 -15.86
C GLY A 269 -5.83 -32.94 -16.72
N GLN A 270 -6.31 -33.10 -17.96
CA GLN A 270 -6.29 -32.05 -19.00
C GLN A 270 -6.99 -30.74 -18.60
N TYR A 271 -8.04 -30.81 -17.77
CA TYR A 271 -8.82 -29.65 -17.33
C TYR A 271 -8.50 -29.23 -15.89
N GLY A 272 -7.60 -29.94 -15.20
CA GLY A 272 -7.27 -29.73 -13.79
C GLY A 272 -6.82 -28.30 -13.49
N PHE A 273 -5.90 -27.80 -14.31
CA PHE A 273 -5.42 -26.41 -14.24
C PHE A 273 -6.56 -25.40 -14.36
N PHE A 274 -7.43 -25.54 -15.36
CA PHE A 274 -8.55 -24.62 -15.59
C PHE A 274 -9.60 -24.69 -14.48
N ALA A 275 -9.85 -25.88 -13.92
CA ALA A 275 -10.75 -26.06 -12.80
C ALA A 275 -10.23 -25.35 -11.54
N VAL A 276 -8.96 -25.55 -11.17
CA VAL A 276 -8.35 -24.85 -10.03
C VAL A 276 -8.28 -23.34 -10.29
N TYR A 277 -7.97 -22.92 -11.51
CA TYR A 277 -7.96 -21.50 -11.86
C TYR A 277 -9.35 -20.86 -11.66
N ALA A 278 -10.41 -21.44 -12.24
CA ALA A 278 -11.74 -20.86 -12.19
C ALA A 278 -12.41 -20.99 -10.81
N ALA A 279 -12.28 -22.14 -10.14
CA ALA A 279 -12.98 -22.43 -8.89
C ALA A 279 -12.23 -21.94 -7.65
N PHE A 280 -10.91 -21.76 -7.73
CA PHE A 280 -10.09 -21.41 -6.57
C PHE A 280 -9.30 -20.10 -6.75
N MET A 281 -8.55 -19.96 -7.84
CA MET A 281 -7.68 -18.80 -8.06
C MET A 281 -8.50 -17.51 -8.23
N VAL A 282 -9.49 -17.52 -9.14
CA VAL A 282 -10.34 -16.35 -9.42
C VAL A 282 -11.14 -15.90 -8.18
N PRO A 283 -11.84 -16.78 -7.45
CA PRO A 283 -12.56 -16.39 -6.24
C PRO A 283 -11.65 -15.87 -5.14
N THR A 284 -10.48 -16.49 -4.93
CA THR A 284 -9.53 -16.05 -3.89
C THR A 284 -8.93 -14.70 -4.23
N PHE A 285 -8.57 -14.47 -5.49
CA PHE A 285 -8.12 -13.17 -5.98
C PHE A 285 -9.22 -12.10 -5.82
N GLY A 286 -10.46 -12.42 -6.15
CA GLY A 286 -11.62 -11.55 -5.95
C GLY A 286 -11.84 -11.19 -4.48
N LEU A 287 -11.80 -12.19 -3.59
CA LEU A 287 -11.96 -12.01 -2.14
C LEU A 287 -10.84 -11.15 -1.55
N LEU A 288 -9.58 -11.42 -1.89
CA LEU A 288 -8.45 -10.63 -1.39
C LEU A 288 -8.49 -9.19 -1.92
N THR A 289 -8.81 -9.01 -3.21
CA THR A 289 -8.99 -7.68 -3.80
C THR A 289 -10.12 -6.92 -3.10
N TRP A 290 -11.27 -7.57 -2.88
CA TRP A 290 -12.40 -7.00 -2.16
C TRP A 290 -12.02 -6.61 -0.74
N LEU A 291 -11.36 -7.49 0.02
CA LEU A 291 -10.94 -7.24 1.40
C LEU A 291 -10.00 -6.03 1.50
N VAL A 292 -9.02 -5.95 0.60
CA VAL A 292 -8.05 -4.86 0.57
C VAL A 292 -8.73 -3.54 0.19
N VAL A 293 -9.58 -3.53 -0.84
CA VAL A 293 -10.35 -2.34 -1.24
C VAL A 293 -11.28 -1.91 -0.11
N TRP A 294 -11.98 -2.84 0.53
CA TRP A 294 -12.88 -2.57 1.66
C TRP A 294 -12.14 -1.99 2.85
N THR A 295 -10.96 -2.54 3.19
CA THR A 295 -10.10 -2.04 4.27
C THR A 295 -9.67 -0.61 3.97
N ARG A 296 -9.17 -0.35 2.76
CA ARG A 296 -8.81 1.00 2.30
C ARG A 296 -9.99 1.98 2.37
N GLN A 297 -11.19 1.55 2.01
CA GLN A 297 -12.39 2.40 2.12
C GLN A 297 -12.80 2.65 3.59
N ARG A 298 -12.53 1.71 4.51
CA ARG A 298 -12.71 1.95 5.95
C ARG A 298 -11.75 2.99 6.47
N GLU A 299 -10.48 2.92 6.09
CA GLU A 299 -9.46 3.90 6.46
C GLU A 299 -9.85 5.32 6.06
N LEU A 300 -10.28 5.50 4.81
CA LEU A 300 -10.75 6.80 4.31
C LEU A 300 -12.01 7.30 5.03
N ARG A 301 -12.91 6.39 5.41
CA ARG A 301 -14.09 6.73 6.22
C ARG A 301 -13.71 7.18 7.63
N THR A 302 -12.71 6.55 8.25
CA THR A 302 -12.17 7.00 9.55
C THR A 302 -11.61 8.41 9.44
N VAL A 303 -10.87 8.73 8.38
CA VAL A 303 -10.37 10.09 8.13
C VAL A 303 -11.52 11.10 8.04
N ARG A 304 -12.59 10.78 7.30
CA ARG A 304 -13.77 11.64 7.17
C ARG A 304 -14.53 11.85 8.48
N ALA A 305 -14.58 10.83 9.34
CA ALA A 305 -15.32 10.87 10.58
C ALA A 305 -14.57 11.63 11.70
N GLU A 306 -13.24 11.52 11.75
CA GLU A 306 -12.45 12.02 12.88
C GLU A 306 -11.88 13.43 12.66
N LEU A 307 -11.50 13.78 11.42
CA LEU A 307 -10.90 15.09 11.13
C LEU A 307 -11.81 16.31 11.29
N PRO A 308 -13.14 16.25 11.12
CA PRO A 308 -14.00 17.42 11.33
C PRO A 308 -13.88 18.05 12.72
N ALA A 309 -13.57 17.26 13.76
CA ALA A 309 -13.34 17.80 15.10
C ALA A 309 -12.16 18.78 15.16
N TYR A 310 -11.11 18.56 14.37
CA TYR A 310 -9.98 19.48 14.27
C TYR A 310 -10.27 20.69 13.37
N ALA A 311 -11.24 20.57 12.46
CA ALA A 311 -11.72 21.72 11.70
C ALA A 311 -12.51 22.67 12.60
N VAL A 312 -13.41 22.14 13.44
CA VAL A 312 -14.15 22.93 14.45
C VAL A 312 -13.19 23.59 15.45
N ALA A 313 -12.12 22.90 15.84
CA ALA A 313 -11.08 23.45 16.72
C ALA A 313 -10.11 24.45 16.03
N GLY A 314 -10.30 24.76 14.74
CA GLY A 314 -9.53 25.76 14.01
C GLY A 314 -8.18 25.31 13.45
N TRP A 315 -7.83 24.02 13.60
CA TRP A 315 -6.57 23.47 13.06
C TRP A 315 -6.65 23.23 11.54
N LEU A 316 -7.81 22.78 11.06
CA LEU A 316 -8.09 22.47 9.66
C LEU A 316 -9.17 23.40 9.09
N THR A 317 -9.19 23.61 7.78
CA THR A 317 -10.30 24.29 7.10
C THR A 317 -11.47 23.31 6.90
N PRO A 318 -12.72 23.79 6.77
CA PRO A 318 -13.89 22.91 6.57
C PRO A 318 -13.80 22.01 5.34
N ALA A 319 -13.05 22.42 4.31
CA ALA A 319 -12.87 21.66 3.07
C ALA A 319 -11.83 20.53 3.19
N GLU A 320 -10.87 20.64 4.11
CA GLU A 320 -9.77 19.69 4.24
C GLU A 320 -10.21 18.28 4.63
N PRO A 321 -11.08 18.06 5.64
CA PRO A 321 -11.57 16.71 5.97
C PRO A 321 -12.23 15.97 4.80
N PHE A 322 -12.97 16.69 3.95
CA PHE A 322 -13.60 16.12 2.76
C PHE A 322 -12.56 15.67 1.72
N ALA A 323 -11.61 16.54 1.39
CA ALA A 323 -10.54 16.23 0.44
C ALA A 323 -9.62 15.11 0.96
N LEU A 324 -9.24 15.17 2.24
CA LEU A 324 -8.44 14.14 2.89
C LEU A 324 -9.17 12.81 2.96
N GLY A 325 -10.49 12.80 3.04
CA GLY A 325 -11.29 11.58 2.97
C GLY A 325 -11.37 10.92 1.58
N SER A 326 -10.84 11.55 0.52
CA SER A 326 -11.01 11.10 -0.86
C SER A 326 -9.68 10.92 -1.57
N MET A 327 -9.41 9.71 -2.06
CA MET A 327 -8.18 9.44 -2.81
C MET A 327 -8.11 10.16 -4.16
N ARG A 328 -9.27 10.43 -4.77
CA ARG A 328 -9.37 11.27 -5.97
C ARG A 328 -8.95 12.71 -5.64
N ALA A 329 -9.47 13.28 -4.56
CA ALA A 329 -9.15 14.64 -4.13
C ALA A 329 -7.67 14.76 -3.72
N ARG A 330 -7.12 13.82 -2.92
CA ARG A 330 -5.69 13.76 -2.60
C ARG A 330 -4.80 13.75 -3.86
N ARG A 331 -5.17 12.97 -4.88
CA ARG A 331 -4.44 12.96 -6.17
C ARG A 331 -4.47 14.33 -6.85
N ILE A 332 -5.64 14.96 -6.91
CA ILE A 332 -5.81 16.30 -7.51
C ILE A 332 -5.00 17.35 -6.73
N ALA A 333 -5.05 17.31 -5.39
CA ALA A 333 -4.28 18.22 -4.53
C ALA A 333 -2.77 18.11 -4.79
N ARG A 334 -2.22 16.88 -4.82
CA ARG A 334 -0.80 16.67 -5.13
C ARG A 334 -0.42 17.10 -6.55
N GLN A 335 -1.30 16.90 -7.53
CA GLN A 335 -1.08 17.35 -8.91
C GLN A 335 -1.11 18.88 -9.02
N TYR A 336 -2.06 19.53 -8.34
CA TYR A 336 -2.13 20.98 -8.24
C TYR A 336 -0.85 21.54 -7.61
N ALA A 337 -0.45 21.02 -6.44
CA ALA A 337 0.78 21.42 -5.78
C ALA A 337 2.02 21.17 -6.65
N ARG A 338 2.07 20.06 -7.41
CA ARG A 338 3.16 19.80 -8.36
C ARG A 338 3.23 20.82 -9.49
N ARG A 339 2.08 21.27 -10.00
CA ARG A 339 1.99 22.20 -11.12
C ARG A 339 2.44 23.61 -10.72
N TYR A 340 2.05 24.08 -9.54
CA TYR A 340 2.30 25.45 -9.10
C TYR A 340 3.51 25.61 -8.18
N GLY A 341 3.87 24.59 -7.39
CA GLY A 341 4.98 24.61 -6.44
C GLY A 341 6.04 23.52 -6.66
N GLY A 342 5.97 22.83 -7.79
CA GLY A 342 6.94 21.80 -8.17
C GLY A 342 6.92 20.54 -7.30
N ARG A 343 7.97 19.72 -7.46
CA ARG A 343 8.14 18.46 -6.72
C ARG A 343 8.18 18.65 -5.18
N PRO A 344 8.84 19.69 -4.63
CA PRO A 344 8.85 19.91 -3.18
C PRO A 344 7.46 20.17 -2.60
N ALA A 345 6.64 21.00 -3.24
CA ALA A 345 5.27 21.25 -2.78
C ALA A 345 4.39 20.00 -2.82
N ALA A 346 4.47 19.21 -3.89
CA ALA A 346 3.75 17.94 -3.98
C ALA A 346 4.12 16.95 -2.87
N ARG A 347 5.41 16.92 -2.46
CA ARG A 347 5.86 16.12 -1.31
C ARG A 347 5.33 16.67 0.00
N ALA A 348 5.31 17.99 0.19
CA ALA A 348 4.75 18.62 1.39
C ALA A 348 3.24 18.30 1.55
N VAL A 349 2.47 18.33 0.46
CA VAL A 349 1.06 17.91 0.47
C VAL A 349 0.92 16.42 0.80
N ALA A 350 1.75 15.55 0.22
CA ALA A 350 1.71 14.12 0.53
C ALA A 350 2.03 13.83 2.01
N GLN A 351 3.01 14.55 2.58
CA GLN A 351 3.33 14.44 4.02
C GLN A 351 2.18 14.96 4.88
N TYR A 352 1.57 16.08 4.52
CA TYR A 352 0.39 16.61 5.21
C TYR A 352 -0.77 15.59 5.21
N GLU A 353 -1.06 14.97 4.07
CA GLU A 353 -2.06 13.92 3.96
C GLU A 353 -1.76 12.72 4.86
N ALA A 354 -0.48 12.31 4.94
CA ALA A 354 -0.04 11.22 5.81
C ALA A 354 -0.22 11.58 7.29
N TYR A 355 0.26 12.74 7.75
CA TYR A 355 0.08 13.21 9.13
C TYR A 355 -1.40 13.34 9.51
N ALA A 356 -2.24 13.82 8.60
CA ALA A 356 -3.68 13.92 8.84
C ALA A 356 -4.34 12.55 8.96
N THR A 357 -3.93 11.59 8.12
CA THR A 357 -4.35 10.18 8.26
C THR A 357 -3.92 9.62 9.63
N SER A 358 -2.65 9.77 10.02
CA SER A 358 -2.15 9.29 11.31
C SER A 358 -2.88 9.94 12.49
N LEU A 359 -3.21 11.24 12.39
CA LEU A 359 -3.97 11.99 13.39
C LEU A 359 -5.40 11.43 13.52
N ALA A 360 -6.08 11.19 12.40
CA ALA A 360 -7.41 10.59 12.39
C ALA A 360 -7.41 9.21 13.07
N PHE A 361 -6.44 8.34 12.75
CA PHE A 361 -6.33 7.03 13.38
C PHE A 361 -5.96 7.10 14.86
N LEU A 362 -5.09 8.03 15.25
CA LEU A 362 -4.76 8.27 16.65
C LEU A 362 -6.04 8.64 17.42
N ARG A 363 -6.81 9.62 16.93
CA ARG A 363 -8.08 10.02 17.53
C ARG A 363 -9.10 8.89 17.58
N HIS A 364 -9.23 8.12 16.50
CA HIS A 364 -10.14 6.98 16.44
C HIS A 364 -9.82 5.93 17.52
N ARG A 365 -8.53 5.65 17.73
CA ARG A 365 -8.08 4.76 18.82
C ARG A 365 -8.37 5.36 20.19
N GLY A 366 -8.13 6.66 20.37
CA GLY A 366 -8.47 7.40 21.59
C GLY A 366 -9.95 7.31 21.95
N ARG A 367 -10.85 7.60 21.00
CA ARG A 367 -12.32 7.49 21.20
C ARG A 367 -12.78 6.09 21.60
N ARG A 368 -12.04 5.04 21.21
CA ARG A 368 -12.34 3.65 21.55
C ARG A 368 -11.65 3.15 22.82
N GLY A 369 -11.00 4.04 23.59
CA GLY A 369 -10.26 3.68 24.80
C GLY A 369 -9.01 2.84 24.54
N ARG A 370 -8.47 2.88 23.31
CA ARG A 370 -7.28 2.11 22.87
C ARG A 370 -6.06 3.00 22.61
N ALA A 371 -6.08 4.22 23.11
CA ALA A 371 -4.94 5.14 23.04
C ALA A 371 -3.83 4.72 24.02
N GLY A 372 -2.57 4.89 23.61
CA GLY A 372 -1.43 4.75 24.51
C GLY A 372 -1.32 5.94 25.47
N THR A 373 -0.46 5.82 26.48
CA THR A 373 -0.15 6.89 27.43
C THR A 373 0.50 8.12 26.76
N ASP A 374 1.03 7.94 25.56
CA ASP A 374 1.66 8.94 24.70
C ASP A 374 0.68 9.70 23.79
N PHE A 375 -0.63 9.43 23.89
CA PHE A 375 -1.64 9.97 22.98
C PHE A 375 -1.57 11.49 22.83
N VAL A 376 -1.53 12.22 23.94
CA VAL A 376 -1.54 13.70 23.94
C VAL A 376 -0.28 14.25 23.28
N THR A 377 0.88 13.69 23.62
CA THR A 377 2.16 14.08 23.03
C THR A 377 2.15 13.84 21.52
N ARG A 378 1.70 12.65 21.10
CA ARG A 378 1.66 12.29 19.69
C ARG A 378 0.64 13.09 18.90
N GLU A 379 -0.51 13.40 19.48
CA GLU A 379 -1.53 14.27 18.88
C GLU A 379 -0.96 15.67 18.63
N ARG A 380 -0.27 16.24 19.62
CA ARG A 380 0.39 17.54 19.50
C ARG A 380 1.48 17.54 18.42
N GLU A 381 2.33 16.52 18.38
CA GLU A 381 3.35 16.38 17.34
C GLU A 381 2.74 16.38 15.93
N LEU A 382 1.70 15.57 15.71
CA LEU A 382 1.04 15.47 14.41
C LEU A 382 0.38 16.81 14.00
N LEU A 383 -0.26 17.51 14.94
CA LEU A 383 -0.83 18.84 14.70
C LEU A 383 0.23 19.88 14.33
N LEU A 384 1.39 19.86 15.00
CA LEU A 384 2.51 20.73 14.66
C LEU A 384 3.04 20.43 13.26
N GLU A 385 3.23 19.16 12.89
CA GLU A 385 3.70 18.77 11.56
C GLU A 385 2.71 19.19 10.45
N LEU A 386 1.41 19.12 10.71
CA LEU A 386 0.37 19.65 9.83
C LEU A 386 0.50 21.17 9.69
N TRP A 387 0.62 21.89 10.81
CA TRP A 387 0.71 23.35 10.82
C TRP A 387 1.89 23.88 10.00
N HIS A 388 3.05 23.24 10.09
CA HIS A 388 4.23 23.62 9.32
C HIS A 388 4.05 23.46 7.80
N ARG A 389 3.20 22.53 7.34
CA ARG A 389 2.99 22.21 5.92
C ARG A 389 1.73 22.82 5.32
N ARG A 390 0.90 23.46 6.14
CA ARG A 390 -0.40 24.02 5.73
C ARG A 390 -0.32 24.99 4.54
N GLY A 391 0.78 25.74 4.40
CA GLY A 391 0.95 26.72 3.33
C GLY A 391 0.94 26.08 1.94
N ALA A 392 1.55 24.91 1.79
CA ALA A 392 1.51 24.14 0.54
C ALA A 392 0.24 23.29 0.41
N ALA A 393 -0.31 22.80 1.53
CA ALA A 393 -1.41 21.84 1.53
C ALA A 393 -2.79 22.47 1.37
N ARG A 394 -3.09 23.57 2.09
CA ARG A 394 -4.44 24.18 2.13
C ARG A 394 -4.94 24.59 0.74
N PRO A 395 -4.21 25.38 -0.07
CA PRO A 395 -4.71 25.80 -1.38
C PRO A 395 -4.98 24.60 -2.31
N ALA A 396 -4.13 23.59 -2.22
CA ALA A 396 -4.23 22.37 -3.01
C ALA A 396 -5.43 21.51 -2.60
N LEU A 397 -5.67 21.36 -1.30
CA LEU A 397 -6.79 20.59 -0.75
C LEU A 397 -8.13 21.29 -0.97
N GLU A 398 -8.17 22.62 -0.85
CA GLU A 398 -9.37 23.41 -1.17
C GLU A 398 -9.73 23.34 -2.65
N HIS A 399 -8.72 23.48 -3.54
CA HIS A 399 -8.94 23.28 -4.97
C HIS A 399 -9.47 21.88 -5.25
N ALA A 400 -8.86 20.85 -4.66
CA ALA A 400 -9.31 19.48 -4.82
C ALA A 400 -10.72 19.25 -4.27
N ALA A 401 -11.06 19.84 -3.12
CA ALA A 401 -12.41 19.79 -2.56
C ALA A 401 -13.43 20.41 -3.53
N ARG A 402 -13.15 21.59 -4.09
CA ARG A 402 -14.03 22.24 -5.09
C ARG A 402 -14.24 21.39 -6.33
N VAL A 403 -13.17 20.79 -6.87
CA VAL A 403 -13.24 19.96 -8.09
C VAL A 403 -13.94 18.62 -7.86
N THR A 404 -13.93 18.11 -6.63
CA THR A 404 -14.49 16.80 -6.30
C THR A 404 -15.80 16.84 -5.51
N ALA A 405 -16.24 18.03 -5.12
CA ALA A 405 -17.54 18.23 -4.51
C ALA A 405 -18.63 17.69 -5.46
N PRO A 406 -19.62 16.94 -4.94
CA PRO A 406 -20.81 16.62 -5.72
C PRO A 406 -21.42 17.94 -6.21
N ALA A 407 -21.88 17.98 -7.47
CA ALA A 407 -22.71 19.08 -7.91
C ALA A 407 -23.94 19.12 -7.00
N VAL A 408 -24.03 20.14 -6.15
CA VAL A 408 -25.28 20.41 -5.43
C VAL A 408 -26.26 20.82 -6.52
N PRO A 409 -27.35 20.07 -6.78
CA PRO A 409 -28.40 20.58 -7.63
C PRO A 409 -28.89 21.85 -6.95
N VAL A 410 -28.65 23.00 -7.57
CA VAL A 410 -29.32 24.22 -7.17
C VAL A 410 -30.78 23.97 -7.48
N VAL A 411 -31.54 23.55 -6.47
CA VAL A 411 -33.00 23.62 -6.53
C VAL A 411 -33.26 25.11 -6.65
N ALA A 412 -33.58 25.56 -7.88
CA ALA A 412 -34.01 26.93 -8.11
C ALA A 412 -35.12 27.21 -7.09
N ALA A 413 -34.97 28.29 -6.33
CA ALA A 413 -36.01 28.71 -5.41
C ALA A 413 -37.35 28.75 -6.18
N PRO A 414 -38.46 28.22 -5.62
CA PRO A 414 -39.75 28.39 -6.25
C PRO A 414 -39.96 29.88 -6.45
N TRP A 415 -40.19 30.29 -7.70
CA TRP A 415 -40.55 31.66 -8.04
C TRP A 415 -41.64 32.15 -7.08
N PRO A 416 -41.57 33.37 -6.53
CA PRO A 416 -42.64 33.88 -5.68
C PRO A 416 -43.92 33.95 -6.52
N VAL A 417 -44.87 33.07 -6.21
CA VAL A 417 -46.23 33.14 -6.75
C VAL A 417 -46.84 34.42 -6.17
N HIS A 418 -46.93 35.46 -6.98
CA HIS A 418 -47.75 36.62 -6.66
C HIS A 418 -49.20 36.13 -6.52
N GLY A 419 -49.71 36.18 -5.29
CA GLY A 419 -51.09 35.83 -4.97
C GLY A 419 -52.05 36.77 -5.69
N ALA A 420 -52.70 36.28 -6.75
CA ALA A 420 -53.93 36.85 -7.26
C ALA A 420 -55.10 36.18 -6.50
N GLN A 421 -55.51 36.78 -5.39
CA GLN A 421 -56.82 36.52 -4.80
C GLN A 421 -57.88 37.11 -5.73
N GLY A 422 -58.66 36.25 -6.36
CA GLY A 422 -59.83 36.63 -7.14
C GLY A 422 -60.96 37.09 -6.22
N TYR A 423 -61.53 38.25 -6.51
CA TYR A 423 -62.89 38.63 -6.15
C TYR A 423 -63.68 38.85 -7.46
N PRO A 424 -64.96 38.42 -7.54
CA PRO A 424 -65.73 38.42 -8.79
C PRO A 424 -66.27 39.80 -9.13
N PRO A 425 -66.68 40.05 -10.40
CA PRO A 425 -67.10 41.37 -10.87
C PRO A 425 -68.59 41.61 -10.56
N GLN A 426 -68.90 42.74 -9.92
CA GLN A 426 -70.24 43.34 -9.92
C GLN A 426 -70.12 44.80 -10.35
N GLY A 427 -70.97 45.20 -11.31
CA GLY A 427 -70.79 46.40 -12.11
C GLY A 427 -71.57 47.65 -11.70
N TYR A 428 -71.33 48.69 -12.52
CA TYR A 428 -71.98 50.01 -12.69
C TYR A 428 -71.71 51.11 -11.64
N PRO A 429 -71.73 52.42 -12.01
CA PRO A 429 -71.27 53.11 -13.25
C PRO A 429 -70.45 54.40 -12.94
N PRO A 430 -70.06 55.24 -13.94
CA PRO A 430 -68.92 56.15 -13.82
C PRO A 430 -69.28 57.57 -13.39
N SER A 431 -68.37 58.18 -12.63
CA SER A 431 -68.23 59.63 -12.42
C SER A 431 -66.82 59.82 -11.84
N GLY A 432 -66.00 60.82 -12.15
CA GLY A 432 -66.14 62.09 -12.81
C GLY A 432 -64.93 62.91 -12.32
N HIS A 433 -64.29 63.64 -13.22
CA HIS A 433 -63.16 64.55 -13.05
C HIS A 433 -63.04 65.28 -11.69
N LEU A 434 -61.82 65.46 -11.15
CA LEU A 434 -60.98 66.67 -11.32
C LEU A 434 -59.69 66.62 -10.44
N PRO A 435 -58.63 67.37 -10.82
CA PRO A 435 -57.28 67.36 -10.19
C PRO A 435 -56.98 68.65 -9.39
N TYR A 436 -55.69 68.82 -9.00
CA TYR A 436 -54.99 69.94 -8.29
C TYR A 436 -54.68 69.62 -6.81
N GLY A 437 -53.49 69.88 -6.25
CA GLY A 437 -52.30 70.58 -6.72
C GLY A 437 -51.14 70.46 -5.69
N HIS A 438 -49.93 70.79 -6.17
CA HIS A 438 -48.64 71.03 -5.50
C HIS A 438 -48.66 71.91 -4.23
N PRO A 439 -47.53 72.21 -3.54
CA PRO A 439 -46.25 71.50 -3.34
C PRO A 439 -45.69 71.57 -1.86
N TYR A 440 -44.54 70.92 -1.64
CA TYR A 440 -43.57 71.03 -0.51
C TYR A 440 -43.34 72.45 0.07
N PRO A 441 -42.91 72.60 1.35
CA PRO A 441 -41.46 72.67 1.73
C PRO A 441 -41.14 72.05 3.13
N ALA A 442 -40.01 71.38 3.37
CA ALA A 442 -38.61 71.81 3.62
C ALA A 442 -38.25 72.07 5.11
N TYR A 443 -37.20 71.37 5.59
CA TYR A 443 -36.35 71.54 6.81
C TYR A 443 -37.06 71.48 8.19
N ASP A 444 -36.49 71.00 9.31
CA ASP A 444 -35.13 71.20 9.83
C ASP A 444 -34.85 70.33 11.11
N THR A 445 -33.55 70.22 11.46
CA THR A 445 -32.93 69.93 12.79
C THR A 445 -33.28 68.63 13.55
N ASN A 446 -32.37 67.67 13.76
CA ASN A 446 -31.21 67.65 14.67
C ASN A 446 -31.57 67.87 16.16
N THR A 447 -31.53 66.82 17.01
CA THR A 447 -30.84 66.84 18.32
C THR A 447 -30.84 65.46 19.03
N TYR A 448 -29.62 65.00 19.27
CA TYR A 448 -29.02 64.24 20.38
C TYR A 448 -29.84 63.82 21.64
N ARG A 449 -29.61 62.54 22.02
CA ARG A 449 -29.33 61.93 23.35
C ARG A 449 -30.45 61.73 24.38
N PRO A 450 -30.25 60.85 25.40
CA PRO A 450 -29.09 59.98 25.69
C PRO A 450 -29.19 58.54 25.18
#